data_AF-A0A653E8J0-F1
#
_entry.id   AF-A0A653E8J0-F1
#
_cell.length_a   1.000
_cell.length_b   1.000
_cell.length_c   1.000
_cell.angle_alpha   90.00
_cell.angle_beta   90.00
_cell.angle_gamma   90.00
#
_symmetry.space_group_name_H-M   'P 1'
#
loop_
_entity.id
_entity.type
_entity.pdbx_description
1 polymer ?
#
loop_
_entity_poly.entity_id
_entity_poly.type
_entity_poly.pdbx_seq_one_letter_code
_entity_poly.pdbx_strand_id
1 'polypeptide(L)'
;MTLMDPRANELATAKLYSATVIGHTSATTARIWARLYQPGKWTLVLSTAPFTGDLTRLNEQTIRGFLKASAIKPAFIGGHDFDYSSNLTHTFDVDGLEPFTRYYYALMCEDKSISRRTELGYSLDRYFRTQAESARELVFGFYSCHDPINADNSVGAWPHMLEQLCTHSADFVIGGGDQVYVDTNAKQDFPDIWVWLKDNKVELLQTYRKGRGYDKEGIYQYLLNLYRWFYRVYWQVAPLQAVYRQFPQYMMWDDHEIIDGWGSYTEKERLHRLSRLFKADDKKVDGMLIDLMWRAACRAYYEFEHSHNPPTPYDEQNPDNCQWDYSFSQGPAAFYVLDMRGQHDVEKDPKQDPFKILGRAQMDRFLQWLPDQAENPACKVLFVVSPVPMLHWVDALVNYADLGSIKDDLMDEWDHDSNWAERAVILNNVFAQLDKHGKLLVFLSGDVHCASVYQLTHNKYLKARVYQLTSSAISRKPAPAASLIGISSGGALKGCKGIVSERLFALTGHKNFSLLHVFEDASGTLQTEAQICWPGENAGETISKRIRFK
;
A
#
# COMPACT_ATOMS: atom_id res chain seq x y z
N MET A 1 12.11 15.99 32.65
CA MET A 1 11.43 16.89 31.70
C MET A 1 10.08 16.27 31.37
N THR A 2 9.08 17.06 30.97
CA THR A 2 7.79 16.52 30.50
C THR A 2 8.02 15.79 29.18
N LEU A 3 7.41 14.61 29.00
CA LEU A 3 7.44 13.88 27.72
C LEU A 3 6.84 14.78 26.64
N MET A 4 7.65 15.14 25.63
CA MET A 4 7.18 15.93 24.50
C MET A 4 6.28 15.08 23.63
N ASP A 5 5.01 15.46 23.51
CA ASP A 5 4.08 14.81 22.59
C ASP A 5 4.16 15.48 21.21
N PRO A 6 4.64 14.79 20.15
CA PRO A 6 4.74 15.38 18.82
C PRO A 6 3.35 15.69 18.24
N ARG A 7 2.29 15.10 18.81
CA ARG A 7 0.90 15.43 18.51
C ARG A 7 0.43 16.72 19.19
N ALA A 8 1.20 17.33 20.10
CA ALA A 8 0.79 18.59 20.75
C ALA A 8 0.62 19.75 19.76
N ASN A 9 1.21 19.66 18.56
CA ASN A 9 0.97 20.55 17.42
C ASN A 9 -0.25 20.13 16.56
N GLU A 10 -1.16 19.31 17.08
CA GLU A 10 -2.36 18.80 16.38
C GLU A 10 -3.30 19.87 15.82
N LEU A 11 -3.18 21.11 16.29
CA LEU A 11 -3.91 22.28 15.79
C LEU A 11 -3.25 22.91 14.56
N ALA A 12 -1.94 22.69 14.35
CA ALA A 12 -1.17 23.26 13.26
C ALA A 12 -1.13 22.38 12.00
N THR A 13 -1.44 21.07 12.13
CA THR A 13 -1.45 20.13 11.00
C THR A 13 -2.85 19.61 10.72
N ALA A 14 -3.32 19.76 9.48
CA ALA A 14 -4.59 19.19 9.05
C ALA A 14 -4.51 17.64 9.12
N LYS A 15 -5.55 17.00 9.65
CA LYS A 15 -5.60 15.55 9.83
C LYS A 15 -6.96 14.96 9.47
N LEU A 16 -6.94 13.69 9.09
CA LEU A 16 -8.11 12.89 8.76
C LEU A 16 -8.98 12.71 10.00
N TYR A 17 -10.23 13.18 9.90
CA TYR A 17 -11.26 12.96 10.91
C TYR A 17 -12.20 11.84 10.48
N SER A 18 -12.75 11.92 9.27
CA SER A 18 -13.64 10.87 8.77
C SER A 18 -13.33 10.57 7.31
N ALA A 19 -13.25 9.29 6.97
CA ALA A 19 -12.88 8.85 5.64
C ALA A 19 -13.45 7.46 5.36
N THR A 20 -13.49 7.11 4.07
CA THR A 20 -13.78 5.75 3.63
C THR A 20 -12.74 5.32 2.62
N VAL A 21 -12.41 4.04 2.66
CA VAL A 21 -11.65 3.33 1.62
C VAL A 21 -12.53 2.19 1.15
N ILE A 22 -12.76 2.13 -0.16
CA ILE A 22 -13.35 0.94 -0.78
C ILE A 22 -12.21 -0.06 -0.89
N GLY A 23 -12.31 -1.19 -0.22
CA GLY A 23 -11.33 -2.26 -0.26
C GLY A 23 -11.71 -3.34 -1.26
N HIS A 24 -11.31 -4.58 -0.98
CA HIS A 24 -11.57 -5.74 -1.82
C HIS A 24 -13.05 -5.82 -2.22
N THR A 25 -13.28 -5.82 -3.54
CA THR A 25 -14.61 -5.79 -4.12
C THR A 25 -14.71 -6.88 -5.18
N SER A 26 -15.71 -7.75 -5.06
CA SER A 26 -16.05 -8.78 -6.02
C SER A 26 -17.28 -8.37 -6.83
N ALA A 27 -17.88 -9.32 -7.56
CA ALA A 27 -19.16 -9.09 -8.22
C ALA A 27 -20.33 -8.93 -7.24
N THR A 28 -20.25 -9.55 -6.05
CA THR A 28 -21.37 -9.62 -5.11
C THR A 28 -21.03 -9.22 -3.68
N THR A 29 -19.77 -8.86 -3.42
CA THR A 29 -19.29 -8.45 -2.10
C THR A 29 -18.38 -7.23 -2.21
N ALA A 30 -18.29 -6.47 -1.10
CA ALA A 30 -17.33 -5.38 -0.97
C ALA A 30 -16.87 -5.25 0.48
N ARG A 31 -15.60 -4.90 0.69
CA ARG A 31 -15.09 -4.47 1.98
C ARG A 31 -15.05 -2.95 1.99
N ILE A 32 -15.69 -2.31 2.97
CA ILE A 32 -15.73 -0.85 3.08
C ILE A 32 -15.12 -0.45 4.41
N TRP A 33 -13.90 0.06 4.35
CA TRP A 33 -13.24 0.64 5.52
C TRP A 33 -13.78 2.04 5.78
N ALA A 34 -13.99 2.35 7.05
CA ALA A 34 -14.36 3.68 7.50
C ALA A 34 -13.57 4.08 8.74
N ARG A 35 -13.18 5.35 8.78
CA ARG A 35 -12.78 6.05 10.00
C ARG A 35 -13.79 7.15 10.29
N LEU A 36 -14.08 7.38 11.57
CA LEU A 36 -14.99 8.44 12.02
C LEU A 36 -14.34 9.41 13.01
N TYR A 37 -14.95 10.58 13.16
CA TYR A 37 -14.42 11.66 14.00
C TYR A 37 -14.67 11.45 15.50
N GLN A 38 -15.64 10.60 15.87
CA GLN A 38 -16.01 10.36 17.26
C GLN A 38 -16.52 8.93 17.49
N PRO A 39 -16.44 8.41 18.73
CA PRO A 39 -16.96 7.09 19.09
C PRO A 39 -18.49 7.04 19.06
N GLY A 40 -19.03 5.83 19.09
CA GLY A 40 -20.45 5.54 19.13
C GLY A 40 -20.92 4.63 18.01
N LYS A 41 -22.21 4.32 18.01
CA LYS A 41 -22.80 3.42 17.03
C LYS A 41 -23.05 4.13 15.70
N TRP A 42 -22.36 3.72 14.65
CA TRP A 42 -22.57 4.20 13.29
C TRP A 42 -22.96 3.05 12.37
N THR A 43 -23.78 3.35 11.38
CA THR A 43 -24.38 2.37 10.48
C THR A 43 -24.07 2.74 9.05
N LEU A 44 -23.40 1.83 8.36
CA LEU A 44 -23.21 1.86 6.92
C LEU A 44 -24.52 1.47 6.24
N VAL A 45 -24.99 2.31 5.32
CA VAL A 45 -26.14 2.06 4.46
C VAL A 45 -25.69 2.16 3.02
N LEU A 46 -26.03 1.15 2.20
CA LEU A 46 -25.85 1.19 0.75
C LEU A 46 -27.20 1.26 0.04
N SER A 47 -27.25 1.94 -1.10
CA SER A 47 -28.39 1.93 -2.02
C SER A 47 -27.93 2.05 -3.47
N THR A 48 -28.72 1.55 -4.42
CA THR A 48 -28.48 1.72 -5.85
C THR A 48 -28.89 3.10 -6.37
N ALA A 49 -29.61 3.88 -5.56
CA ALA A 49 -29.95 5.26 -5.84
C ALA A 49 -29.22 6.22 -4.87
N PRO A 50 -28.90 7.46 -5.28
CA PRO A 50 -28.39 8.48 -4.37
C PRO A 50 -29.32 8.72 -3.18
N PHE A 51 -28.74 9.07 -2.04
CA PHE A 51 -29.52 9.40 -0.84
C PHE A 51 -30.16 10.78 -0.98
N THR A 52 -31.44 10.89 -0.62
CA THR A 52 -32.21 12.15 -0.69
C THR A 52 -33.01 12.40 0.59
N GLY A 53 -33.37 13.67 0.81
CA GLY A 53 -34.06 14.13 2.02
C GLY A 53 -33.10 14.78 3.03
N ASP A 54 -33.55 14.92 4.27
CA ASP A 54 -32.73 15.48 5.35
C ASP A 54 -31.69 14.47 5.83
N LEU A 55 -30.51 14.49 5.20
CA LEU A 55 -29.37 13.67 5.60
C LEU A 55 -28.69 14.19 6.87
N THR A 56 -29.00 15.39 7.35
CA THR A 56 -28.36 15.93 8.55
C THR A 56 -29.01 15.40 9.82
N ARG A 57 -30.34 15.40 9.88
CA ARG A 57 -31.08 14.93 11.06
C ARG A 57 -31.89 13.67 10.81
N LEU A 58 -31.88 13.13 9.59
CA LEU A 58 -32.64 11.94 9.19
C LEU A 58 -34.15 12.13 9.40
N ASN A 59 -34.68 13.34 9.14
CA ASN A 59 -36.06 13.73 9.45
C ASN A 59 -36.45 13.49 10.93
N GLU A 60 -35.48 13.52 11.85
CA GLU A 60 -35.65 13.15 13.28
C GLU A 60 -36.15 11.70 13.53
N GLN A 61 -36.02 10.82 12.52
CA GLN A 61 -36.41 9.41 12.58
C GLN A 61 -35.24 8.49 12.91
N THR A 62 -35.52 7.20 13.09
CA THR A 62 -34.52 6.13 13.00
C THR A 62 -33.99 6.04 11.57
N ILE A 63 -32.84 5.40 11.35
CA ILE A 63 -32.29 5.21 9.99
C ILE A 63 -33.31 4.48 9.12
N ARG A 64 -33.92 3.40 9.62
CA ARG A 64 -34.96 2.65 8.87
C ARG A 64 -36.20 3.50 8.58
N GLY A 65 -36.62 4.35 9.53
CA GLY A 65 -37.73 5.28 9.34
C GLY A 65 -37.44 6.28 8.23
N PHE A 66 -36.26 6.92 8.29
CA PHE A 66 -35.77 7.84 7.27
C PHE A 66 -35.73 7.19 5.88
N LEU A 67 -35.11 6.01 5.75
CA LEU A 67 -35.02 5.31 4.46
C LEU A 67 -36.42 5.01 3.87
N LYS A 68 -37.36 4.57 4.72
CA LYS A 68 -38.75 4.34 4.30
C LYS A 68 -39.44 5.64 3.88
N ALA A 69 -39.29 6.72 4.65
CA ALA A 69 -39.89 8.02 4.36
C ALA A 69 -39.34 8.65 3.07
N SER A 70 -38.05 8.44 2.77
CA SER A 70 -37.40 8.89 1.53
C SER A 70 -37.55 7.90 0.37
N ALA A 71 -38.33 6.82 0.52
CA ALA A 71 -38.51 5.75 -0.47
C ALA A 71 -37.18 5.09 -0.95
N ILE A 72 -36.15 5.10 -0.10
CA ILE A 72 -34.85 4.50 -0.37
C ILE A 72 -34.91 3.02 -0.01
N LYS A 73 -34.63 2.15 -0.98
CA LYS A 73 -34.45 0.72 -0.76
C LYS A 73 -32.96 0.46 -0.48
N PRO A 74 -32.58 0.08 0.76
CA PRO A 74 -31.21 -0.22 1.06
C PRO A 74 -30.81 -1.57 0.46
N ALA A 75 -29.63 -1.65 -0.13
CA ALA A 75 -29.00 -2.90 -0.52
C ALA A 75 -28.29 -3.56 0.67
N PHE A 76 -27.77 -2.74 1.60
CA PHE A 76 -27.10 -3.21 2.82
C PHE A 76 -27.34 -2.23 3.97
N ILE A 77 -27.42 -2.77 5.19
CA ILE A 77 -27.42 -2.00 6.45
C ILE A 77 -26.58 -2.77 7.48
N GLY A 78 -25.45 -2.20 7.89
CA GLY A 78 -24.56 -2.79 8.90
C GLY A 78 -24.12 -1.77 9.94
N GLY A 79 -24.30 -2.08 11.22
CA GLY A 79 -23.94 -1.19 12.34
C GLY A 79 -22.67 -1.64 13.05
N HIS A 80 -21.85 -0.69 13.48
CA HIS A 80 -20.66 -0.92 14.29
C HIS A 80 -20.52 0.13 15.40
N ASP A 81 -20.03 -0.28 16.56
CA ASP A 81 -19.73 0.58 17.70
C ASP A 81 -18.26 1.01 17.61
N PHE A 82 -18.03 2.22 17.10
CA PHE A 82 -16.68 2.77 16.94
C PHE A 82 -16.12 3.23 18.27
N ASP A 83 -14.86 2.90 18.56
CA ASP A 83 -14.17 3.34 19.76
C ASP A 83 -12.69 3.71 19.50
N TYR A 84 -12.04 4.26 20.53
CA TYR A 84 -10.66 4.74 20.41
C TYR A 84 -9.62 3.62 20.37
N SER A 85 -9.97 2.39 20.74
CA SER A 85 -9.04 1.25 20.76
C SER A 85 -8.58 0.84 19.36
N SER A 86 -9.42 1.07 18.33
CA SER A 86 -9.12 0.87 16.90
C SER A 86 -8.86 2.18 16.14
N ASN A 87 -8.56 3.29 16.84
CA ASN A 87 -8.50 4.63 16.25
C ASN A 87 -9.80 5.08 15.53
N LEU A 88 -10.96 4.57 15.96
CA LEU A 88 -12.25 4.81 15.30
C LEU A 88 -12.25 4.28 13.86
N THR A 89 -11.54 3.20 13.59
CA THR A 89 -11.52 2.51 12.29
C THR A 89 -12.32 1.20 12.36
N HIS A 90 -12.95 0.84 11.24
CA HIS A 90 -13.64 -0.44 11.07
C HIS A 90 -13.79 -0.75 9.58
N THR A 91 -13.74 -2.04 9.23
CA THR A 91 -14.05 -2.54 7.88
C THR A 91 -15.36 -3.31 7.91
N PHE A 92 -16.35 -2.80 7.18
CA PHE A 92 -17.62 -3.49 6.96
C PHE A 92 -17.45 -4.51 5.84
N ASP A 93 -17.76 -5.77 6.12
CA ASP A 93 -17.92 -6.81 5.10
C ASP A 93 -19.36 -6.79 4.57
N VAL A 94 -19.51 -6.40 3.31
CA VAL A 94 -20.81 -6.25 2.63
C VAL A 94 -20.99 -7.41 1.66
N ASP A 95 -22.15 -8.06 1.73
CA ASP A 95 -22.56 -9.15 0.85
C ASP A 95 -23.89 -8.85 0.14
N GLY A 96 -24.32 -9.78 -0.73
CA GLY A 96 -25.62 -9.69 -1.41
C GLY A 96 -25.73 -8.55 -2.43
N LEU A 97 -24.59 -8.09 -2.96
CA LEU A 97 -24.56 -7.07 -4.01
C LEU A 97 -24.77 -7.70 -5.39
N GLU A 98 -25.21 -6.89 -6.34
CA GLU A 98 -25.41 -7.26 -7.73
C GLU A 98 -24.12 -6.98 -8.54
N PRO A 99 -23.76 -7.84 -9.51
CA PRO A 99 -22.63 -7.59 -10.40
C PRO A 99 -22.73 -6.27 -11.16
N PHE A 100 -21.58 -5.65 -11.43
CA PHE A 100 -21.44 -4.46 -12.25
C PHE A 100 -22.41 -3.31 -11.90
N THR A 101 -22.71 -3.16 -10.62
CA THR A 101 -23.73 -2.23 -10.12
C THR A 101 -23.09 -1.12 -9.31
N ARG A 102 -23.54 0.12 -9.55
CA ARG A 102 -23.13 1.27 -8.74
C ARG A 102 -23.92 1.30 -7.44
N TYR A 103 -23.22 1.38 -6.31
CA TYR A 103 -23.79 1.55 -4.99
C TYR A 103 -23.35 2.87 -4.39
N TYR A 104 -24.32 3.70 -4.02
CA TYR A 104 -24.13 4.86 -3.16
C TYR A 104 -24.10 4.40 -1.71
N TYR A 105 -23.27 5.02 -0.88
CA TYR A 105 -23.15 4.66 0.52
C TYR A 105 -23.08 5.88 1.45
N ALA A 106 -23.56 5.69 2.68
CA ALA A 106 -23.55 6.69 3.73
C ALA A 106 -23.31 6.07 5.11
N LEU A 107 -22.64 6.80 6.00
CA LEU A 107 -22.45 6.44 7.41
C LEU A 107 -23.35 7.31 8.27
N MET A 108 -24.36 6.67 8.87
CA MET A 108 -25.42 7.32 9.64
C MET A 108 -25.39 6.91 11.11
N CYS A 109 -25.85 7.77 12.01
CA CYS A 109 -25.98 7.50 13.44
C CYS A 109 -27.41 7.78 13.92
N GLU A 110 -27.91 6.94 14.82
CA GLU A 110 -29.24 7.15 15.40
C GLU A 110 -29.25 8.10 16.60
N ASP A 111 -28.10 8.41 17.19
CA ASP A 111 -27.98 9.31 18.34
C ASP A 111 -28.39 10.75 17.97
N LYS A 112 -29.44 11.23 18.62
CA LYS A 112 -30.03 12.56 18.38
C LYS A 112 -29.21 13.70 18.95
N SER A 113 -28.30 13.42 19.89
CA SER A 113 -27.38 14.40 20.48
C SER A 113 -26.33 14.87 19.47
N ILE A 114 -26.02 14.04 18.48
CA ILE A 114 -25.10 14.37 17.39
C ILE A 114 -25.80 15.32 16.42
N SER A 115 -25.20 16.49 16.18
CA SER A 115 -25.78 17.53 15.30
C SER A 115 -25.94 17.05 13.85
N ARG A 116 -24.90 16.40 13.30
CA ARG A 116 -24.88 15.78 11.97
C ARG A 116 -24.91 14.25 12.08
N ARG A 117 -26.10 13.68 11.89
CA ARG A 117 -26.36 12.23 11.98
C ARG A 117 -25.92 11.44 10.75
N THR A 118 -25.52 12.09 9.64
CA THR A 118 -24.81 11.43 8.53
C THR A 118 -23.44 12.06 8.36
N GLU A 119 -22.39 11.31 8.66
CA GLU A 119 -21.01 11.82 8.60
C GLU A 119 -20.42 11.74 7.19
N LEU A 120 -20.56 10.57 6.56
CA LEU A 120 -20.07 10.31 5.21
C LEU A 120 -21.28 10.09 4.30
N GLY A 121 -21.29 10.74 3.13
CA GLY A 121 -22.41 10.66 2.18
C GLY A 121 -23.48 11.75 2.33
N TYR A 122 -23.29 12.77 3.18
CA TYR A 122 -24.29 13.83 3.39
C TYR A 122 -24.19 15.01 2.40
N SER A 123 -22.98 15.50 2.12
CA SER A 123 -22.72 16.68 1.26
C SER A 123 -22.25 16.32 -0.13
N LEU A 124 -21.73 15.10 -0.28
CA LEU A 124 -21.20 14.58 -1.52
C LEU A 124 -21.63 13.12 -1.60
N ASP A 125 -22.23 12.77 -2.73
CA ASP A 125 -22.52 11.39 -3.07
C ASP A 125 -21.22 10.59 -3.05
N ARG A 126 -21.20 9.56 -2.22
CA ARG A 126 -20.13 8.57 -2.21
C ARG A 126 -20.66 7.31 -2.84
N TYR A 127 -19.90 6.76 -3.79
CA TYR A 127 -20.30 5.55 -4.48
C TYR A 127 -19.10 4.73 -4.90
N PHE A 128 -19.32 3.45 -5.13
CA PHE A 128 -18.39 2.54 -5.79
C PHE A 128 -19.16 1.66 -6.78
N ARG A 129 -18.45 0.86 -7.58
CA ARG A 129 -19.04 -0.11 -8.50
C ARG A 129 -18.53 -1.50 -8.14
N THR A 130 -19.43 -2.47 -8.04
CA THR A 130 -19.04 -3.89 -7.95
C THR A 130 -18.43 -4.38 -9.25
N GLN A 131 -17.63 -5.44 -9.18
CA GLN A 131 -17.00 -6.00 -10.37
C GLN A 131 -18.04 -6.69 -11.26
N ALA A 132 -17.74 -6.84 -12.55
CA ALA A 132 -18.56 -7.67 -13.42
C ALA A 132 -18.30 -9.16 -13.10
N GLU A 133 -19.35 -9.98 -13.15
CA GLU A 133 -19.23 -11.44 -12.92
C GLU A 133 -18.32 -12.13 -13.95
N SER A 134 -18.26 -11.59 -15.17
CA SER A 134 -17.38 -12.07 -16.24
C SER A 134 -16.82 -10.89 -17.03
N ALA A 135 -15.92 -10.14 -16.40
CA ALA A 135 -15.20 -9.05 -17.06
C ALA A 135 -14.27 -9.61 -18.16
N ARG A 136 -14.42 -9.10 -19.39
CA ARG A 136 -13.52 -9.38 -20.52
C ARG A 136 -12.43 -8.34 -20.69
N GLU A 137 -12.63 -7.20 -20.05
CA GLU A 137 -11.73 -6.06 -20.00
C GLU A 137 -11.45 -5.77 -18.53
N LEU A 138 -10.24 -5.34 -18.24
CA LEU A 138 -9.83 -4.91 -16.91
C LEU A 138 -8.96 -3.67 -17.03
N VAL A 139 -9.36 -2.59 -16.35
CA VAL A 139 -8.56 -1.38 -16.25
C VAL A 139 -8.26 -1.10 -14.78
N PHE A 140 -7.00 -0.93 -14.41
CA PHE A 140 -6.65 -0.60 -13.03
C PHE A 140 -5.48 0.36 -12.92
N GLY A 141 -5.48 1.15 -11.84
CA GLY A 141 -4.38 2.07 -11.53
C GLY A 141 -3.31 1.42 -10.65
N PHE A 142 -2.09 1.95 -10.72
CA PHE A 142 -0.99 1.61 -9.81
C PHE A 142 -0.25 2.88 -9.38
N TYR A 143 0.06 3.00 -8.09
CA TYR A 143 0.83 4.10 -7.49
C TYR A 143 1.68 3.62 -6.32
N SER A 144 2.69 4.40 -5.94
CA SER A 144 3.46 4.25 -4.69
C SER A 144 4.07 5.59 -4.25
N CYS A 145 4.68 5.63 -3.06
CA CYS A 145 5.47 6.76 -2.57
C CYS A 145 4.65 8.06 -2.44
N HIS A 146 3.68 8.03 -1.53
CA HIS A 146 2.84 9.16 -1.14
C HIS A 146 3.46 9.94 0.04
N ASP A 147 4.28 10.93 -0.27
CA ASP A 147 4.88 11.86 0.70
C ASP A 147 4.59 13.32 0.35
N PRO A 148 3.41 13.84 0.72
CA PRO A 148 3.09 15.24 0.49
C PRO A 148 3.95 16.16 1.37
N ILE A 149 4.42 15.70 2.54
CA ILE A 149 5.09 16.53 3.54
C ILE A 149 6.46 16.98 3.02
N ASN A 150 7.32 16.05 2.61
CA ASN A 150 8.60 16.43 2.03
C ASN A 150 8.49 16.93 0.59
N ALA A 151 7.31 16.84 -0.03
CA ALA A 151 7.01 17.44 -1.32
C ALA A 151 6.36 18.82 -1.20
N ASP A 152 6.69 19.57 -0.14
CA ASP A 152 6.24 20.94 0.10
C ASP A 152 4.71 21.07 0.12
N ASN A 153 4.03 20.09 0.74
CA ASN A 153 2.58 19.90 0.80
C ASN A 153 1.89 19.75 -0.57
N SER A 154 2.64 19.36 -1.61
CA SER A 154 2.09 19.08 -2.92
C SER A 154 1.16 17.86 -2.89
N VAL A 155 -0.03 18.00 -3.48
CA VAL A 155 -0.98 16.89 -3.69
C VAL A 155 -0.53 15.89 -4.75
N GLY A 156 0.65 16.09 -5.36
CA GLY A 156 1.23 15.18 -6.34
C GLY A 156 0.40 15.02 -7.61
N ALA A 157 0.49 13.82 -8.21
CA ALA A 157 -0.25 13.45 -9.40
C ALA A 157 -1.65 12.88 -9.09
N TRP A 158 -2.12 12.93 -7.83
CA TRP A 158 -3.44 12.43 -7.44
C TRP A 158 -4.62 13.02 -8.24
N PRO A 159 -4.67 14.34 -8.56
CA PRO A 159 -5.75 14.89 -9.40
C PRO A 159 -5.76 14.27 -10.81
N HIS A 160 -4.58 14.11 -11.41
CA HIS A 160 -4.40 13.50 -12.73
C HIS A 160 -4.78 12.02 -12.71
N MET A 161 -4.42 11.31 -11.65
CA MET A 161 -4.82 9.91 -11.46
C MET A 161 -6.33 9.78 -11.37
N LEU A 162 -6.99 10.59 -10.54
CA LEU A 162 -8.44 10.59 -10.42
C LEU A 162 -9.12 10.83 -11.78
N GLU A 163 -8.65 11.81 -12.55
CA GLU A 163 -9.16 12.11 -13.88
C GLU A 163 -9.02 10.90 -14.82
N GLN A 164 -7.84 10.27 -14.88
CA GLN A 164 -7.61 9.13 -15.76
C GLN A 164 -8.43 7.90 -15.31
N LEU A 165 -8.51 7.62 -14.01
CA LEU A 165 -9.34 6.51 -13.50
C LEU A 165 -10.82 6.70 -13.87
N CYS A 166 -11.33 7.94 -13.80
CA CYS A 166 -12.70 8.24 -14.23
C CYS A 166 -12.87 8.10 -15.75
N THR A 167 -11.91 8.64 -16.52
CA THR A 167 -11.94 8.63 -17.99
C THR A 167 -11.95 7.21 -18.55
N HIS A 168 -11.13 6.33 -17.99
CA HIS A 168 -11.02 4.93 -18.41
C HIS A 168 -11.96 3.99 -17.64
N SER A 169 -12.85 4.53 -16.80
CA SER A 169 -13.79 3.74 -15.99
C SER A 169 -13.12 2.59 -15.22
N ALA A 170 -11.95 2.89 -14.62
CA ALA A 170 -11.10 1.91 -13.95
C ALA A 170 -11.85 1.10 -12.88
N ASP A 171 -11.48 -0.17 -12.75
CA ASP A 171 -12.12 -1.15 -11.90
C ASP A 171 -11.58 -1.13 -10.47
N PHE A 172 -10.29 -0.84 -10.29
CA PHE A 172 -9.64 -0.73 -8.99
C PHE A 172 -8.27 -0.03 -9.10
N VAL A 173 -7.60 0.13 -7.97
CA VAL A 173 -6.26 0.71 -7.84
C VAL A 173 -5.41 -0.14 -6.89
N ILE A 174 -4.12 -0.30 -7.21
CA ILE A 174 -3.12 -0.92 -6.34
C ILE A 174 -2.19 0.17 -5.76
N GLY A 175 -2.05 0.19 -4.43
CA GLY A 175 -1.02 0.94 -3.70
C GLY A 175 0.16 0.03 -3.43
N GLY A 176 1.30 0.34 -4.04
CA GLY A 176 2.48 -0.53 -4.10
C GLY A 176 3.55 -0.24 -3.06
N GLY A 177 3.22 0.36 -1.91
CA GLY A 177 4.19 0.74 -0.89
C GLY A 177 4.28 2.25 -0.63
N ASP A 178 4.78 2.62 0.54
CA ASP A 178 5.02 4.00 0.97
C ASP A 178 3.77 4.90 0.91
N GLN A 179 2.68 4.47 1.49
CA GLN A 179 1.44 5.24 1.63
C GLN A 179 1.54 6.27 2.76
N VAL A 180 2.54 6.13 3.63
CA VAL A 180 2.91 7.07 4.69
C VAL A 180 4.43 7.02 4.94
N TYR A 181 5.02 8.15 5.33
CA TYR A 181 6.44 8.21 5.74
C TYR A 181 6.54 8.69 7.19
N VAL A 182 6.99 7.81 8.08
CA VAL A 182 7.05 8.13 9.52
C VAL A 182 8.42 8.65 9.98
N ASP A 183 9.40 8.67 9.09
CA ASP A 183 10.83 8.65 9.45
C ASP A 183 11.75 9.49 8.54
N THR A 184 11.22 10.25 7.57
CA THR A 184 12.05 11.07 6.65
C THR A 184 11.82 12.58 6.79
N ASN A 185 11.06 13.00 7.80
CA ASN A 185 10.45 14.32 7.86
C ASN A 185 11.27 15.41 8.58
N ALA A 186 12.37 15.04 9.25
CA ALA A 186 13.09 15.93 10.16
C ALA A 186 13.57 17.25 9.51
N LYS A 187 13.79 17.26 8.19
CA LYS A 187 14.22 18.45 7.43
C LYS A 187 13.10 19.44 7.12
N GLN A 188 11.84 19.07 7.37
CA GLN A 188 10.64 19.86 7.06
C GLN A 188 9.95 20.41 8.32
N ASP A 189 10.65 20.45 9.45
CA ASP A 189 10.08 20.74 10.77
C ASP A 189 8.86 19.84 11.12
N PHE A 190 8.78 18.67 10.51
CA PHE A 190 7.75 17.67 10.77
C PHE A 190 8.38 16.45 11.48
N PRO A 191 7.69 15.82 12.46
CA PRO A 191 8.29 14.76 13.26
C PRO A 191 8.74 13.55 12.44
N ASP A 192 9.90 13.04 12.81
CA ASP A 192 10.37 11.69 12.50
C ASP A 192 10.20 10.86 13.80
N ILE A 193 9.48 9.75 13.72
CA ILE A 193 9.10 8.97 14.90
C ILE A 193 10.32 8.33 15.59
N TRP A 194 11.34 7.93 14.83
CA TRP A 194 12.54 7.28 15.36
C TRP A 194 13.52 8.27 15.95
N VAL A 195 13.70 9.43 15.32
CA VAL A 195 14.45 10.55 15.89
C VAL A 195 13.75 11.05 17.15
N TRP A 196 12.43 11.21 17.12
CA TRP A 196 11.65 11.57 18.30
C TRP A 196 11.83 10.56 19.43
N LEU A 197 11.72 9.26 19.14
CA LEU A 197 11.89 8.20 20.13
C LEU A 197 13.30 8.24 20.71
N LYS A 198 14.34 8.33 19.88
CA LYS A 198 15.73 8.48 20.30
C LYS A 198 15.88 9.66 21.27
N ASP A 199 15.34 10.82 20.94
CA ASP A 199 15.52 12.06 21.70
C ASP A 199 14.67 12.13 22.98
N ASN A 200 13.53 11.42 23.03
CA ASN A 200 12.58 11.43 24.15
C ASN A 200 12.51 10.13 24.95
N LYS A 201 13.32 9.12 24.59
CA LYS A 201 13.42 7.81 25.28
C LYS A 201 13.48 7.91 26.80
N VAL A 202 14.31 8.80 27.36
CA VAL A 202 14.48 8.92 28.82
C VAL A 202 13.19 9.35 29.49
N GLU A 203 12.56 10.39 28.98
CA GLU A 203 11.29 10.92 29.45
C GLU A 203 10.17 9.89 29.29
N LEU A 204 10.10 9.21 28.13
CA LEU A 204 9.13 8.16 27.86
C LEU A 204 9.22 7.02 28.89
N LEU A 205 10.43 6.53 29.14
CA LEU A 205 10.69 5.46 30.10
C LEU A 205 10.43 5.89 31.55
N GLN A 206 10.61 7.17 31.89
CA GLN A 206 10.25 7.74 33.19
C GLN A 206 8.73 7.80 33.36
N THR A 207 8.01 8.28 32.35
CA THR A 207 6.54 8.37 32.34
C THR A 207 5.89 7.00 32.51
N TYR A 208 6.40 5.98 31.83
CA TYR A 208 5.87 4.62 31.86
C TYR A 208 6.65 3.67 32.80
N ARG A 209 7.25 4.20 33.86
CA ARG A 209 7.96 3.39 34.85
C ARG A 209 6.97 2.56 35.68
N LYS A 210 7.20 1.24 35.79
CA LYS A 210 6.37 0.32 36.59
C LYS A 210 7.23 -0.56 37.49
N GLY A 211 7.40 -0.14 38.75
CA GLY A 211 8.29 -0.78 39.70
C GLY A 211 9.75 -0.79 39.20
N ARG A 212 10.35 -1.98 39.07
CA ARG A 212 11.71 -2.14 38.52
C ARG A 212 11.74 -2.21 36.98
N GLY A 213 10.59 -2.34 36.33
CA GLY A 213 10.45 -2.44 34.88
C GLY A 213 9.69 -1.26 34.26
N TYR A 214 9.02 -1.53 33.15
CA TYR A 214 8.27 -0.53 32.37
C TYR A 214 6.88 -1.08 32.03
N ASP A 215 5.91 -0.18 31.93
CA ASP A 215 4.57 -0.48 31.43
C ASP A 215 4.62 -0.58 29.89
N LYS A 216 4.95 -1.77 29.38
CA LYS A 216 5.13 -2.01 27.94
C LYS A 216 3.87 -1.70 27.14
N GLU A 217 2.69 -2.01 27.68
CA GLU A 217 1.41 -1.73 27.04
C GLU A 217 1.18 -0.22 26.90
N GLY A 218 1.44 0.55 27.96
CA GLY A 218 1.33 2.01 27.91
C GLY A 218 2.29 2.64 26.89
N ILE A 219 3.53 2.15 26.80
CA ILE A 219 4.50 2.59 25.78
C ILE A 219 4.01 2.21 24.38
N TYR A 220 3.58 0.96 24.17
CA TYR A 220 3.03 0.49 22.90
C TYR A 220 1.86 1.36 22.44
N GLN A 221 0.87 1.61 23.29
CA GLN A 221 -0.28 2.46 22.96
C GLN A 221 0.14 3.90 22.64
N TYR A 222 1.18 4.42 23.31
CA TYR A 222 1.72 5.73 22.99
C TYR A 222 2.30 5.76 21.57
N LEU A 223 3.18 4.81 21.24
CA LEU A 223 3.83 4.71 19.93
C LEU A 223 2.83 4.42 18.81
N LEU A 224 1.89 3.51 19.02
CA LEU A 224 0.80 3.22 18.09
C LEU A 224 -0.03 4.47 17.78
N ASN A 225 -0.30 5.31 18.78
CA ASN A 225 -1.02 6.55 18.53
C ASN A 225 -0.19 7.60 17.77
N LEU A 226 1.15 7.52 17.77
CA LEU A 226 1.98 8.30 16.86
C LEU A 226 1.83 7.82 15.43
N TYR A 227 1.97 6.52 15.17
CA TYR A 227 1.75 5.94 13.83
C TYR A 227 0.36 6.30 13.28
N ARG A 228 -0.71 6.10 14.07
CA ARG A 228 -2.08 6.50 13.70
C ARG A 228 -2.19 8.00 13.37
N TRP A 229 -1.43 8.85 14.05
CA TRP A 229 -1.40 10.28 13.75
C TRP A 229 -0.72 10.56 12.40
N PHE A 230 0.40 9.90 12.08
CA PHE A 230 1.04 10.00 10.76
C PHE A 230 0.07 9.63 9.64
N TYR A 231 -0.59 8.46 9.71
CA TYR A 231 -1.59 8.05 8.74
C TYR A 231 -2.68 9.12 8.54
N ARG A 232 -3.22 9.65 9.63
CA ARG A 232 -4.26 10.69 9.55
C ARG A 232 -3.75 11.97 8.91
N VAL A 233 -2.51 12.37 9.12
CA VAL A 233 -1.94 13.55 8.46
C VAL A 233 -1.73 13.27 6.98
N TYR A 234 -1.06 12.17 6.64
CA TYR A 234 -0.71 11.82 5.27
C TYR A 234 -1.93 11.60 4.38
N TRP A 235 -2.99 11.02 4.94
CA TRP A 235 -4.23 10.76 4.20
C TRP A 235 -5.19 11.96 4.20
N GLN A 236 -4.83 13.09 4.82
CA GLN A 236 -5.59 14.34 4.76
C GLN A 236 -5.34 15.09 3.43
N VAL A 237 -5.46 14.39 2.30
CA VAL A 237 -5.28 14.92 0.94
C VAL A 237 -6.56 14.66 0.15
N ALA A 238 -7.26 15.74 -0.25
CA ALA A 238 -8.60 15.61 -0.84
C ALA A 238 -8.65 14.80 -2.16
N PRO A 239 -7.72 14.97 -3.12
CA PRO A 239 -7.66 14.12 -4.31
C PRO A 239 -7.42 12.64 -4.01
N LEU A 240 -6.53 12.32 -3.05
CA LEU A 240 -6.30 10.94 -2.58
C LEU A 240 -7.59 10.35 -2.00
N GLN A 241 -8.26 11.07 -1.09
CA GLN A 241 -9.52 10.63 -0.50
C GLN A 241 -10.62 10.44 -1.56
N ALA A 242 -10.59 11.21 -2.65
CA ALA A 242 -11.53 11.06 -3.75
C ALA A 242 -11.30 9.75 -4.53
N VAL A 243 -10.06 9.31 -4.70
CA VAL A 243 -9.74 7.99 -5.27
C VAL A 243 -10.17 6.88 -4.31
N TYR A 244 -9.74 6.93 -3.05
CA TYR A 244 -9.98 5.87 -2.05
C TYR A 244 -11.47 5.63 -1.80
N ARG A 245 -12.29 6.68 -1.82
CA ARG A 245 -13.73 6.56 -1.56
C ARG A 245 -14.54 6.05 -2.74
N GLN A 246 -13.94 5.93 -3.94
CA GLN A 246 -14.66 5.61 -5.18
C GLN A 246 -14.17 4.32 -5.84
N PHE A 247 -12.86 4.08 -5.85
CA PHE A 247 -12.26 2.92 -6.49
C PHE A 247 -11.76 1.93 -5.43
N PRO A 248 -12.02 0.63 -5.58
CA PRO A 248 -11.42 -0.40 -4.74
C PRO A 248 -9.89 -0.24 -4.66
N GLN A 249 -9.35 -0.28 -3.45
CA GLN A 249 -7.92 -0.20 -3.18
C GLN A 249 -7.39 -1.56 -2.75
N TYR A 250 -6.22 -1.92 -3.28
CA TYR A 250 -5.43 -3.07 -2.85
C TYR A 250 -4.06 -2.54 -2.44
N MET A 251 -3.79 -2.46 -1.15
CA MET A 251 -2.60 -1.79 -0.61
C MET A 251 -1.59 -2.81 -0.12
N MET A 252 -0.32 -2.41 -0.15
CA MET A 252 0.73 -3.06 0.62
C MET A 252 1.65 -2.01 1.23
N TRP A 253 2.23 -2.31 2.39
CA TRP A 253 3.27 -1.46 2.97
C TRP A 253 4.62 -1.61 2.25
N ASP A 254 5.49 -0.67 2.54
CA ASP A 254 6.92 -0.76 2.33
C ASP A 254 7.66 -0.42 3.64
N ASP A 255 8.92 0.00 3.56
CA ASP A 255 9.75 0.29 4.71
C ASP A 255 9.37 1.58 5.43
N HIS A 256 8.96 2.65 4.74
CA HIS A 256 8.65 3.94 5.37
C HIS A 256 7.35 3.96 6.21
N GLU A 257 6.52 2.91 6.13
CA GLU A 257 5.49 2.61 7.13
C GLU A 257 6.07 2.25 8.51
N ILE A 258 7.35 1.87 8.57
CA ILE A 258 8.07 1.43 9.76
C ILE A 258 9.32 2.31 9.96
N ILE A 259 10.36 2.12 9.16
CA ILE A 259 11.60 2.90 9.03
C ILE A 259 12.29 2.51 7.72
N ASP A 260 12.86 3.49 7.03
CA ASP A 260 13.73 3.42 5.86
C ASP A 260 14.73 2.26 5.98
N GLY A 261 14.63 1.29 5.07
CA GLY A 261 15.43 0.07 5.02
C GLY A 261 15.04 -1.03 6.02
N TRP A 262 13.80 -1.06 6.52
CA TRP A 262 13.37 -2.10 7.49
C TRP A 262 13.61 -3.52 6.97
N GLY A 263 14.29 -4.33 7.79
CA GLY A 263 14.73 -5.69 7.44
C GLY A 263 16.17 -5.78 6.95
N SER A 264 16.75 -4.69 6.44
CA SER A 264 18.13 -4.62 5.93
C SER A 264 19.19 -4.31 6.99
N TYR A 265 18.78 -3.95 8.21
CA TYR A 265 19.67 -3.65 9.33
C TYR A 265 19.99 -4.88 10.17
N THR A 266 21.24 -5.04 10.60
CA THR A 266 21.61 -5.96 11.69
C THR A 266 21.04 -5.50 13.04
N GLU A 267 20.94 -6.40 14.03
CA GLU A 267 20.54 -6.07 15.40
C GLU A 267 21.39 -4.91 15.96
N LYS A 268 22.69 -4.94 15.69
CA LYS A 268 23.62 -3.90 16.12
C LYS A 268 23.30 -2.54 15.49
N GLU A 269 22.97 -2.50 14.21
CA GLU A 269 22.61 -1.27 13.49
C GLU A 269 21.26 -0.73 13.98
N ARG A 270 20.25 -1.60 14.17
CA ARG A 270 18.95 -1.23 14.76
C ARG A 270 19.13 -0.61 16.15
N LEU A 271 19.93 -1.24 17.02
CA LEU A 271 20.25 -0.69 18.34
C LEU A 271 21.01 0.64 18.25
N HIS A 272 21.91 0.79 17.27
CA HIS A 272 22.66 2.04 17.08
C HIS A 272 21.75 3.22 16.71
N ARG A 273 20.67 2.99 15.96
CA ARG A 273 19.68 4.03 15.61
C ARG A 273 19.07 4.69 16.85
N LEU A 274 18.83 3.93 17.92
CA LEU A 274 18.34 4.46 19.20
C LEU A 274 19.43 4.92 20.17
N SER A 275 20.70 4.76 19.81
CA SER A 275 21.83 5.11 20.68
C SER A 275 22.08 6.63 20.70
N ARG A 276 22.24 7.20 21.90
CA ARG A 276 22.60 8.62 22.09
C ARG A 276 24.12 8.77 22.19
N LEU A 277 24.66 9.74 21.46
CA LEU A 277 26.07 10.11 21.57
C LEU A 277 26.44 10.38 23.04
N PHE A 278 27.50 9.72 23.53
CA PHE A 278 28.06 9.84 24.88
C PHE A 278 27.20 9.34 26.05
N LYS A 279 26.15 8.52 25.81
CA LYS A 279 25.40 7.83 26.88
C LYS A 279 25.51 6.31 26.73
N ALA A 280 25.72 5.62 27.84
CA ALA A 280 25.63 4.16 27.88
C ALA A 280 24.14 3.77 27.87
N ASP A 281 23.63 3.41 26.71
CA ASP A 281 22.26 2.91 26.57
C ASP A 281 22.17 1.42 26.93
N ASP A 282 21.08 1.02 27.59
CA ASP A 282 20.80 -0.38 27.90
C ASP A 282 20.21 -1.06 26.67
N LYS A 283 21.00 -1.94 26.04
CA LYS A 283 20.61 -2.70 24.84
C LYS A 283 19.30 -3.46 25.01
N LYS A 284 18.98 -3.95 26.21
CA LYS A 284 17.71 -4.67 26.46
C LYS A 284 16.51 -3.74 26.39
N VAL A 285 16.68 -2.50 26.85
CA VAL A 285 15.63 -1.48 26.79
C VAL A 285 15.45 -0.98 25.36
N ASP A 286 16.54 -0.75 24.64
CA ASP A 286 16.48 -0.34 23.23
C ASP A 286 15.85 -1.43 22.35
N GLY A 287 16.24 -2.70 22.54
CA GLY A 287 15.61 -3.82 21.86
C GLY A 287 14.11 -3.94 22.16
N MET A 288 13.70 -3.72 23.41
CA MET A 288 12.27 -3.66 23.77
C MET A 288 11.55 -2.52 23.03
N LEU A 289 12.14 -1.33 22.93
CA LEU A 289 11.50 -0.20 22.24
C LEU A 289 11.38 -0.44 20.73
N ILE A 290 12.38 -1.08 20.11
CA ILE A 290 12.34 -1.49 18.70
C ILE A 290 11.20 -2.49 18.46
N ASP A 291 11.05 -3.51 19.31
CA ASP A 291 9.92 -4.46 19.23
C ASP A 291 8.55 -3.77 19.40
N LEU A 292 8.43 -2.81 20.32
CA LEU A 292 7.19 -2.06 20.49
C LEU A 292 6.89 -1.14 19.30
N MET A 293 7.91 -0.57 18.65
CA MET A 293 7.78 0.19 17.40
C MET A 293 7.30 -0.69 16.25
N TRP A 294 7.88 -1.90 16.10
CA TRP A 294 7.45 -2.89 15.12
C TRP A 294 5.98 -3.26 15.29
N ARG A 295 5.59 -3.66 16.51
CA ARG A 295 4.19 -3.99 16.82
C ARG A 295 3.24 -2.82 16.54
N ALA A 296 3.65 -1.61 16.88
CA ALA A 296 2.86 -0.40 16.65
C ALA A 296 2.69 -0.10 15.14
N ALA A 297 3.75 -0.25 14.34
CA ALA A 297 3.70 -0.12 12.89
C ALA A 297 2.75 -1.16 12.27
N CYS A 298 2.91 -2.45 12.62
CA CYS A 298 2.05 -3.55 12.15
C CYS A 298 0.57 -3.32 12.46
N ARG A 299 0.26 -2.87 13.69
CA ARG A 299 -1.13 -2.57 14.06
C ARG A 299 -1.69 -1.38 13.29
N ALA A 300 -0.91 -0.32 13.09
CA ALA A 300 -1.35 0.83 12.29
C ALA A 300 -1.54 0.44 10.81
N TYR A 301 -0.61 -0.31 10.22
CA TYR A 301 -0.74 -0.86 8.87
C TYR A 301 -2.00 -1.71 8.72
N TYR A 302 -2.29 -2.60 9.69
CA TYR A 302 -3.53 -3.35 9.67
C TYR A 302 -4.76 -2.45 9.70
N GLU A 303 -4.80 -1.50 10.64
CA GLU A 303 -5.92 -0.60 10.84
C GLU A 303 -6.23 0.28 9.63
N PHE A 304 -5.22 0.74 8.88
CA PHE A 304 -5.42 1.69 7.79
C PHE A 304 -5.38 1.04 6.40
N GLU A 305 -4.51 0.05 6.18
CA GLU A 305 -4.25 -0.51 4.85
C GLU A 305 -4.70 -1.96 4.72
N HIS A 306 -4.25 -2.86 5.60
CA HIS A 306 -4.43 -4.29 5.36
C HIS A 306 -5.85 -4.80 5.63
N SER A 307 -6.57 -4.22 6.59
CA SER A 307 -7.89 -4.71 7.02
C SER A 307 -8.96 -4.72 5.93
N HIS A 308 -8.78 -3.94 4.85
CA HIS A 308 -9.72 -3.84 3.73
C HIS A 308 -9.28 -4.57 2.46
N ASN A 309 -8.06 -5.10 2.44
CA ASN A 309 -7.58 -6.06 1.44
C ASN A 309 -8.36 -7.40 1.52
N PRO A 310 -8.14 -8.36 0.60
CA PRO A 310 -8.60 -9.73 0.80
C PRO A 310 -8.20 -10.25 2.19
N PRO A 311 -9.11 -10.88 2.94
CA PRO A 311 -8.83 -11.28 4.32
C PRO A 311 -7.74 -12.36 4.36
N THR A 312 -6.77 -12.16 5.25
CA THR A 312 -5.69 -13.12 5.53
C THR A 312 -5.61 -13.38 7.05
N PRO A 313 -4.91 -14.45 7.47
CA PRO A 313 -4.63 -14.69 8.89
C PRO A 313 -3.96 -13.46 9.54
N TYR A 314 -4.55 -12.99 10.64
CA TYR A 314 -4.08 -11.85 11.42
C TYR A 314 -4.07 -12.19 12.91
N ASP A 315 -2.94 -11.92 13.57
CA ASP A 315 -2.71 -12.11 15.00
C ASP A 315 -2.34 -10.76 15.63
N GLU A 316 -3.30 -10.14 16.30
CA GLU A 316 -3.13 -8.83 16.95
C GLU A 316 -2.03 -8.83 18.01
N GLN A 317 -1.75 -9.96 18.65
CA GLN A 317 -0.79 -10.04 19.75
C GLN A 317 0.62 -10.35 19.25
N ASN A 318 0.74 -10.99 18.09
CA ASN A 318 2.01 -11.37 17.51
C ASN A 318 2.04 -11.10 15.98
N PRO A 319 2.51 -9.91 15.55
CA PRO A 319 2.54 -9.56 14.14
C PRO A 319 3.42 -10.47 13.28
N ASP A 320 4.39 -11.18 13.87
CA ASP A 320 5.25 -12.13 13.15
C ASP A 320 4.49 -13.40 12.72
N ASN A 321 3.31 -13.65 13.30
CA ASN A 321 2.40 -14.73 12.91
C ASN A 321 1.40 -14.29 11.83
N CYS A 322 1.34 -12.99 11.49
CA CYS A 322 0.42 -12.49 10.49
C CYS A 322 0.84 -12.91 9.08
N GLN A 323 -0.14 -13.01 8.19
CA GLN A 323 0.09 -13.11 6.77
C GLN A 323 -0.25 -11.76 6.12
N TRP A 324 0.77 -11.03 5.67
CA TRP A 324 0.59 -9.73 5.01
C TRP A 324 0.52 -9.82 3.49
N ASP A 325 1.06 -10.88 2.90
CA ASP A 325 0.88 -11.19 1.48
C ASP A 325 -0.52 -11.76 1.21
N TYR A 326 -1.05 -11.47 0.03
CA TYR A 326 -2.36 -11.96 -0.38
C TYR A 326 -2.45 -12.10 -1.90
N SER A 327 -3.47 -12.82 -2.34
CA SER A 327 -3.78 -12.93 -3.77
C SER A 327 -5.26 -12.68 -4.02
N PHE A 328 -5.57 -12.27 -5.24
CA PHE A 328 -6.95 -12.11 -5.70
C PHE A 328 -7.01 -12.28 -7.22
N SER A 329 -8.22 -12.34 -7.77
CA SER A 329 -8.43 -12.41 -9.21
C SER A 329 -9.55 -11.46 -9.62
N GLN A 330 -9.38 -10.82 -10.77
CA GLN A 330 -10.36 -9.90 -11.35
C GLN A 330 -10.40 -10.12 -12.86
N GLY A 331 -11.58 -10.47 -13.37
CA GLY A 331 -11.76 -10.81 -14.78
C GLY A 331 -10.75 -11.84 -15.27
N PRO A 332 -9.97 -11.57 -16.34
CA PRO A 332 -8.99 -12.50 -16.88
C PRO A 332 -7.62 -12.43 -16.17
N ALA A 333 -7.49 -11.73 -15.04
CA ALA A 333 -6.21 -11.49 -14.39
C ALA A 333 -6.15 -12.08 -12.97
N ALA A 334 -4.98 -12.61 -12.60
CA ALA A 334 -4.66 -13.01 -11.23
C ALA A 334 -3.53 -12.15 -10.66
N PHE A 335 -3.61 -11.82 -9.38
CA PHE A 335 -2.70 -10.92 -8.68
C PHE A 335 -2.13 -11.62 -7.45
N TYR A 336 -0.83 -11.51 -7.24
CA TYR A 336 -0.18 -11.85 -5.98
C TYR A 336 0.51 -10.59 -5.45
N VAL A 337 0.11 -10.13 -4.28
CA VAL A 337 0.72 -9.00 -3.59
C VAL A 337 1.66 -9.57 -2.54
N LEU A 338 2.96 -9.35 -2.73
CA LEU A 338 3.98 -9.82 -1.81
C LEU A 338 3.97 -9.01 -0.52
N ASP A 339 4.62 -9.54 0.51
CA ASP A 339 5.15 -8.79 1.64
C ASP A 339 6.68 -8.95 1.68
N MET A 340 7.40 -7.83 1.76
CA MET A 340 8.86 -7.77 1.84
C MET A 340 9.36 -7.17 3.17
N ARG A 341 8.47 -6.99 4.16
CA ARG A 341 8.81 -6.36 5.44
C ARG A 341 8.49 -7.26 6.63
N GLY A 342 7.37 -7.99 6.59
CA GLY A 342 6.91 -8.85 7.69
C GLY A 342 7.91 -9.91 8.15
N GLN A 343 8.68 -10.46 7.21
CA GLN A 343 9.65 -11.53 7.48
C GLN A 343 11.08 -11.14 7.10
N HIS A 344 11.33 -9.90 6.68
CA HIS A 344 12.64 -9.50 6.19
C HIS A 344 13.63 -9.38 7.34
N ASP A 345 14.67 -10.21 7.33
CA ASP A 345 15.77 -10.15 8.29
C ASP A 345 17.10 -10.51 7.63
N VAL A 346 17.97 -9.52 7.47
CA VAL A 346 19.30 -9.67 6.88
C VAL A 346 20.20 -10.65 7.64
N GLU A 347 19.96 -10.87 8.94
CA GLU A 347 20.75 -11.77 9.78
C GLU A 347 20.18 -13.20 9.83
N LYS A 348 19.08 -13.46 9.11
CA LYS A 348 18.44 -14.78 9.07
C LYS A 348 19.44 -15.82 8.55
N ASP A 349 19.59 -16.91 9.30
CA ASP A 349 20.49 -18.00 8.92
C ASP A 349 19.92 -18.71 7.67
N PRO A 350 20.60 -18.66 6.52
CA PRO A 350 20.11 -19.27 5.29
C PRO A 350 19.99 -20.80 5.37
N LYS A 351 20.61 -21.44 6.38
CA LYS A 351 20.42 -22.88 6.66
C LYS A 351 19.08 -23.17 7.33
N GLN A 352 18.54 -22.22 8.09
CA GLN A 352 17.22 -22.35 8.72
C GLN A 352 16.14 -21.94 7.73
N ASP A 353 16.31 -20.77 7.10
CA ASP A 353 15.43 -20.30 6.05
C ASP A 353 16.23 -19.49 5.01
N PRO A 354 16.40 -20.00 3.76
CA PRO A 354 17.06 -19.31 2.67
C PRO A 354 16.25 -18.14 2.09
N PHE A 355 15.00 -17.93 2.51
CA PHE A 355 14.14 -16.83 2.05
C PHE A 355 14.11 -15.75 3.13
N LYS A 356 15.17 -14.95 3.17
CA LYS A 356 15.36 -13.94 4.20
C LYS A 356 14.44 -12.74 4.03
N ILE A 357 13.92 -12.48 2.81
CA ILE A 357 13.03 -11.38 2.50
C ILE A 357 11.57 -11.81 2.71
N LEU A 358 11.09 -12.79 1.95
CA LEU A 358 9.68 -13.21 1.97
C LEU A 358 9.38 -14.18 3.11
N GLY A 359 10.39 -14.92 3.59
CA GLY A 359 10.19 -16.05 4.48
C GLY A 359 9.67 -17.30 3.77
N ARG A 360 9.92 -18.47 4.38
CA ARG A 360 9.46 -19.78 3.89
C ARG A 360 7.98 -19.82 3.57
N ALA A 361 7.14 -19.40 4.51
CA ALA A 361 5.69 -19.58 4.39
C ALA A 361 5.10 -18.82 3.20
N GLN A 362 5.54 -17.58 2.95
CA GLN A 362 5.09 -16.80 1.79
C GLN A 362 5.67 -17.35 0.50
N MET A 363 6.95 -17.73 0.46
CA MET A 363 7.51 -18.34 -0.74
C MET A 363 6.77 -19.62 -1.12
N ASP A 364 6.43 -20.47 -0.15
CA ASP A 364 5.64 -21.68 -0.40
C ASP A 364 4.25 -21.35 -0.97
N ARG A 365 3.55 -20.35 -0.40
CA ARG A 365 2.27 -19.86 -0.94
C ARG A 365 2.41 -19.33 -2.37
N PHE A 366 3.45 -18.56 -2.65
CA PHE A 366 3.72 -18.02 -3.99
C PHE A 366 4.01 -19.14 -5.01
N LEU A 367 4.86 -20.10 -4.65
CA LEU A 367 5.22 -21.23 -5.50
C LEU A 367 4.06 -22.20 -5.73
N GLN A 368 3.07 -22.22 -4.83
CA GLN A 368 1.80 -22.91 -5.05
C GLN A 368 0.86 -22.09 -5.94
N TRP A 369 0.68 -20.81 -5.66
CA TRP A 369 -0.22 -19.92 -6.42
C TRP A 369 0.15 -19.82 -7.90
N LEU A 370 1.45 -19.73 -8.20
CA LEU A 370 1.93 -19.50 -9.56
C LEU A 370 1.46 -20.58 -10.56
N PRO A 371 1.71 -21.89 -10.35
CA PRO A 371 1.18 -22.92 -11.24
C PRO A 371 -0.35 -22.98 -11.20
N ASP A 372 -0.99 -22.83 -10.03
CA ASP A 372 -2.46 -22.85 -9.91
C ASP A 372 -3.13 -21.82 -10.82
N GLN A 373 -2.55 -20.61 -10.94
CA GLN A 373 -3.06 -19.57 -11.83
C GLN A 373 -2.56 -19.69 -13.26
N ALA A 374 -1.30 -20.06 -13.48
CA ALA A 374 -0.74 -20.19 -14.82
C ALA A 374 -1.40 -21.33 -15.62
N GLU A 375 -1.83 -22.40 -14.95
CA GLU A 375 -2.52 -23.54 -15.57
C GLU A 375 -4.04 -23.32 -15.68
N ASN A 376 -4.60 -22.34 -14.94
CA ASN A 376 -6.02 -21.98 -15.01
C ASN A 376 -6.37 -21.36 -16.40
N PRO A 377 -7.30 -21.96 -17.17
CA PRO A 377 -7.71 -21.42 -18.46
C PRO A 377 -8.41 -20.06 -18.38
N ALA A 378 -9.04 -19.72 -17.26
CA ALA A 378 -9.73 -18.45 -17.04
C ALA A 378 -8.75 -17.29 -16.78
N CYS A 379 -7.65 -17.56 -16.07
CA CYS A 379 -6.57 -16.60 -15.89
C CYS A 379 -5.81 -16.46 -17.21
N LYS A 380 -5.70 -15.27 -17.78
CA LYS A 380 -4.97 -15.01 -19.04
C LYS A 380 -3.67 -14.26 -18.83
N VAL A 381 -3.60 -13.45 -17.77
CA VAL A 381 -2.43 -12.65 -17.39
C VAL A 381 -2.24 -12.69 -15.87
N LEU A 382 -0.99 -12.72 -15.44
CA LEU A 382 -0.62 -12.71 -14.04
C LEU A 382 0.06 -11.38 -13.69
N PHE A 383 -0.17 -10.90 -12.48
CA PHE A 383 0.50 -9.74 -11.93
C PHE A 383 1.10 -10.11 -10.57
N VAL A 384 2.33 -9.67 -10.33
CA VAL A 384 2.97 -9.79 -9.02
C VAL A 384 3.34 -8.40 -8.55
N VAL A 385 2.83 -7.99 -7.40
CA VAL A 385 3.13 -6.68 -6.81
C VAL A 385 4.27 -6.89 -5.83
N SER A 386 5.36 -6.15 -6.04
CA SER A 386 6.56 -6.14 -5.21
C SER A 386 6.88 -4.68 -4.91
N PRO A 387 6.99 -4.27 -3.64
CA PRO A 387 7.17 -2.87 -3.28
C PRO A 387 8.46 -2.33 -3.90
N VAL A 388 9.52 -3.13 -3.82
CA VAL A 388 10.80 -2.87 -4.47
C VAL A 388 10.88 -3.55 -5.85
N PRO A 389 11.42 -2.89 -6.89
CA PRO A 389 11.63 -3.48 -8.22
C PRO A 389 12.48 -4.75 -8.23
N MET A 390 12.12 -5.74 -9.06
CA MET A 390 12.93 -6.95 -9.27
C MET A 390 14.24 -6.70 -10.02
N LEU A 391 14.33 -5.55 -10.71
CA LEU A 391 15.47 -5.00 -11.46
C LEU A 391 15.31 -3.48 -11.54
N HIS A 392 16.30 -2.66 -11.20
CA HIS A 392 16.19 -1.21 -11.44
C HIS A 392 17.49 -0.49 -11.78
N TRP A 393 18.40 -0.38 -10.82
CA TRP A 393 19.64 0.39 -10.98
C TRP A 393 20.70 -0.41 -11.74
N VAL A 394 21.69 0.28 -12.30
CA VAL A 394 22.88 -0.39 -12.83
C VAL A 394 23.58 -1.11 -11.68
N ASP A 395 23.75 -2.43 -11.78
CA ASP A 395 24.32 -3.30 -10.73
C ASP A 395 25.64 -2.76 -10.13
N ALA A 396 26.44 -2.02 -10.91
CA ALA A 396 27.68 -1.46 -10.43
C ALA A 396 27.48 -0.31 -9.42
N LEU A 397 26.40 0.47 -9.54
CA LEU A 397 26.03 1.49 -8.55
C LEU A 397 25.49 0.83 -7.28
N VAL A 398 24.68 -0.21 -7.41
CA VAL A 398 24.08 -0.96 -6.28
C VAL A 398 25.14 -1.71 -5.46
N ASN A 399 26.17 -2.28 -6.10
CA ASN A 399 27.11 -3.18 -5.41
C ASN A 399 28.49 -2.55 -5.12
N TYR A 400 28.82 -1.36 -5.66
CA TYR A 400 30.13 -0.72 -5.47
C TYR A 400 30.10 0.73 -4.99
N ALA A 401 28.93 1.36 -4.85
CA ALA A 401 28.84 2.67 -4.20
C ALA A 401 28.87 2.50 -2.67
N ASP A 402 30.07 2.36 -2.11
CA ASP A 402 30.31 2.32 -0.66
C ASP A 402 30.17 3.73 -0.05
N LEU A 403 28.94 4.26 -0.04
CA LEU A 403 28.60 5.61 0.40
C LEU A 403 27.55 5.59 1.51
N GLY A 404 27.93 5.08 2.69
CA GLY A 404 27.21 5.31 3.95
C GLY A 404 25.71 4.98 3.88
N SER A 405 24.84 5.99 3.99
CA SER A 405 23.37 5.85 4.03
C SER A 405 22.73 5.23 2.78
N ILE A 406 23.48 5.03 1.70
CA ILE A 406 23.01 4.37 0.47
C ILE A 406 23.14 2.84 0.60
N LYS A 407 23.90 2.32 1.57
CA LYS A 407 24.10 0.89 1.76
C LYS A 407 22.80 0.15 2.12
N ASP A 408 21.95 0.77 2.93
CA ASP A 408 20.74 0.13 3.45
C ASP A 408 19.67 0.02 2.34
N ASP A 409 19.43 1.10 1.59
CA ASP A 409 18.58 1.15 0.40
C ASP A 409 19.00 0.08 -0.63
N LEU A 410 20.31 -0.02 -0.88
CA LEU A 410 20.84 -0.97 -1.87
C LEU A 410 20.79 -2.42 -1.40
N MET A 411 20.83 -2.69 -0.08
CA MET A 411 20.70 -4.05 0.48
C MET A 411 19.26 -4.57 0.46
N ASP A 412 18.30 -3.66 0.43
CA ASP A 412 16.88 -3.98 0.36
C ASP A 412 16.43 -4.37 -1.06
N GLU A 413 17.17 -3.92 -2.08
CA GLU A 413 16.89 -4.21 -3.47
C GLU A 413 17.08 -5.68 -3.84
N TRP A 414 16.19 -6.18 -4.70
CA TRP A 414 16.34 -7.47 -5.35
C TRP A 414 17.63 -7.60 -6.19
N ASP A 415 18.22 -6.47 -6.61
CA ASP A 415 19.50 -6.40 -7.33
C ASP A 415 20.74 -6.58 -6.43
N HIS A 416 20.60 -6.57 -5.10
CA HIS A 416 21.69 -6.84 -4.18
C HIS A 416 22.11 -8.31 -4.21
N ASP A 417 23.43 -8.58 -4.13
CA ASP A 417 23.97 -9.93 -4.25
C ASP A 417 23.44 -10.92 -3.18
N SER A 418 23.18 -10.41 -1.98
CA SER A 418 22.59 -11.18 -0.88
C SER A 418 21.18 -11.67 -1.16
N ASN A 419 20.48 -11.06 -2.12
CA ASN A 419 19.07 -11.30 -2.42
C ASN A 419 18.89 -12.13 -3.70
N TRP A 420 19.97 -12.30 -4.48
CA TRP A 420 19.96 -13.01 -5.76
C TRP A 420 19.47 -14.44 -5.69
N ALA A 421 19.80 -15.17 -4.62
CA ALA A 421 19.39 -16.58 -4.48
C ALA A 421 17.86 -16.70 -4.38
N GLU A 422 17.24 -15.86 -3.55
CA GLU A 422 15.78 -15.81 -3.37
C GLU A 422 15.09 -15.28 -4.63
N ARG A 423 15.61 -14.19 -5.23
CA ARG A 423 15.14 -13.67 -6.53
C ARG A 423 15.17 -14.73 -7.63
N ALA A 424 16.26 -15.50 -7.70
CA ALA A 424 16.42 -16.54 -8.69
C ALA A 424 15.37 -17.65 -8.51
N VAL A 425 14.96 -17.98 -7.28
CA VAL A 425 13.85 -18.92 -7.05
C VAL A 425 12.55 -18.39 -7.67
N ILE A 426 12.21 -17.12 -7.44
CA ILE A 426 11.02 -16.47 -8.01
C ILE A 426 11.09 -16.50 -9.54
N LEU A 427 12.13 -15.89 -10.12
CA LEU A 427 12.23 -15.71 -11.56
C LEU A 427 12.34 -17.04 -12.32
N ASN A 428 13.13 -18.00 -11.82
CA ASN A 428 13.25 -19.30 -12.49
C ASN A 428 11.92 -20.07 -12.50
N ASN A 429 11.15 -20.01 -11.41
CA ASN A 429 9.83 -20.63 -11.38
C ASN A 429 8.84 -19.88 -12.29
N VAL A 430 8.84 -18.55 -12.28
CA VAL A 430 8.02 -17.73 -13.19
C VAL A 430 8.29 -18.11 -14.64
N PHE A 431 9.54 -18.06 -15.10
CA PHE A 431 9.86 -18.41 -16.48
C PHE A 431 9.48 -19.85 -16.82
N ALA A 432 9.78 -20.81 -15.94
CA ALA A 432 9.46 -22.22 -16.18
C ALA A 432 7.96 -22.49 -16.27
N GLN A 433 7.13 -21.85 -15.41
CA GLN A 433 5.69 -22.07 -15.41
C GLN A 433 5.00 -21.37 -16.59
N LEU A 434 5.36 -20.13 -16.90
CA LEU A 434 4.72 -19.38 -18.00
C LEU A 434 5.04 -19.97 -19.38
N ASP A 435 6.21 -20.59 -19.55
CA ASP A 435 6.62 -21.19 -20.83
C ASP A 435 5.72 -22.35 -21.26
N LYS A 436 5.18 -23.12 -20.30
CA LYS A 436 4.26 -24.23 -20.57
C LYS A 436 3.06 -23.80 -21.42
N HIS A 437 2.56 -22.58 -21.19
CA HIS A 437 1.32 -22.07 -21.77
C HIS A 437 1.45 -20.74 -22.52
N GLY A 438 2.66 -20.15 -22.60
CA GLY A 438 2.88 -18.86 -23.25
C GLY A 438 2.22 -17.67 -22.53
N LYS A 439 2.12 -17.74 -21.19
CA LYS A 439 1.44 -16.74 -20.37
C LYS A 439 2.29 -15.48 -20.21
N LEU A 440 1.60 -14.38 -19.90
CA LEU A 440 2.18 -13.09 -19.55
C LEU A 440 2.16 -12.91 -18.03
N LEU A 441 3.29 -12.48 -17.47
CA LEU A 441 3.37 -11.96 -16.11
C LEU A 441 3.99 -10.57 -16.10
N VAL A 442 3.42 -9.65 -15.32
CA VAL A 442 3.96 -8.31 -15.11
C VAL A 442 4.22 -8.10 -13.63
N PHE A 443 5.48 -7.81 -13.28
CA PHE A 443 5.82 -7.31 -11.95
C PHE A 443 5.47 -5.82 -11.86
N LEU A 444 4.79 -5.41 -10.78
CA LEU A 444 4.43 -4.03 -10.48
C LEU A 444 5.19 -3.56 -9.25
N SER A 445 5.90 -2.43 -9.33
CA SER A 445 6.77 -1.96 -8.24
C SER A 445 6.83 -0.46 -8.03
N GLY A 446 7.21 -0.08 -6.82
CA GLY A 446 7.34 1.29 -6.30
C GLY A 446 8.76 1.67 -5.90
N ASP A 447 8.91 2.26 -4.71
CA ASP A 447 10.16 2.62 -4.00
C ASP A 447 11.07 3.68 -4.68
N VAL A 448 11.56 3.41 -5.88
CA VAL A 448 12.70 4.13 -6.51
C VAL A 448 12.44 5.55 -7.06
N HIS A 449 11.29 6.15 -6.74
CA HIS A 449 10.89 7.53 -7.10
C HIS A 449 10.99 7.90 -8.60
N CYS A 450 11.00 6.91 -9.50
CA CYS A 450 10.90 7.10 -10.93
C CYS A 450 10.02 6.03 -11.61
N ALA A 451 9.75 6.18 -12.90
CA ALA A 451 9.06 5.14 -13.68
C ALA A 451 10.02 4.43 -14.63
N SER A 452 9.83 3.12 -14.79
CA SER A 452 10.58 2.33 -15.76
C SER A 452 9.79 1.11 -16.23
N VAL A 453 10.07 0.65 -17.44
CA VAL A 453 9.50 -0.59 -17.97
C VAL A 453 10.60 -1.44 -18.59
N TYR A 454 10.64 -2.70 -18.17
CA TYR A 454 11.56 -3.71 -18.69
C TYR A 454 10.81 -4.89 -19.27
N GLN A 455 11.34 -5.44 -20.35
CA GLN A 455 11.04 -6.79 -20.80
C GLN A 455 12.13 -7.73 -20.28
N LEU A 456 11.74 -8.85 -19.68
CA LEU A 456 12.66 -9.91 -19.27
C LEU A 456 12.45 -11.12 -20.18
N THR A 457 13.54 -11.66 -20.70
CA THR A 457 13.56 -12.82 -21.59
C THR A 457 14.47 -13.90 -21.02
N HIS A 458 14.24 -15.16 -21.41
CA HIS A 458 15.11 -16.26 -21.01
C HIS A 458 15.55 -17.06 -22.24
N ASN A 459 16.83 -17.44 -22.29
CA ASN A 459 17.42 -18.21 -23.40
C ASN A 459 16.90 -19.66 -23.58
N LYS A 460 16.00 -20.13 -22.72
CA LYS A 460 15.46 -21.51 -22.68
C LYS A 460 13.94 -21.48 -22.73
N TYR A 461 13.32 -20.62 -21.91
CA TYR A 461 11.88 -20.47 -21.78
C TYR A 461 11.37 -19.39 -22.73
N LEU A 462 11.37 -19.71 -24.03
CA LEU A 462 11.13 -18.75 -25.12
C LEU A 462 9.67 -18.31 -25.26
N LYS A 463 8.70 -19.05 -24.70
CA LYS A 463 7.27 -18.71 -24.75
C LYS A 463 6.84 -17.85 -23.58
N ALA A 464 7.60 -17.84 -22.48
CA ALA A 464 7.30 -17.05 -21.31
C ALA A 464 7.43 -15.54 -21.62
N ARG A 465 6.41 -14.77 -21.26
CA ARG A 465 6.41 -13.31 -21.40
C ARG A 465 6.45 -12.68 -20.03
N VAL A 466 7.54 -12.01 -19.70
CA VAL A 466 7.76 -11.40 -18.38
C VAL A 466 8.14 -9.94 -18.55
N TYR A 467 7.44 -9.07 -17.84
CA TYR A 467 7.71 -7.63 -17.82
C TYR A 467 7.80 -7.13 -16.39
N GLN A 468 8.44 -5.99 -16.21
CA GLN A 468 8.38 -5.23 -14.98
C GLN A 468 7.98 -3.79 -15.30
N LEU A 469 7.02 -3.27 -14.56
CA LEU A 469 6.60 -1.88 -14.56
C LEU A 469 6.84 -1.31 -13.16
N THR A 470 7.65 -0.26 -13.12
CA THR A 470 7.85 0.55 -11.92
C THR A 470 7.18 1.89 -12.12
N SER A 471 6.42 2.36 -11.13
CA SER A 471 5.77 3.68 -11.16
C SER A 471 5.77 4.31 -9.77
N SER A 472 6.84 5.04 -9.49
CA SER A 472 7.03 5.83 -8.28
C SER A 472 7.55 7.22 -8.68
N ALA A 473 7.20 8.35 -8.08
CA ALA A 473 6.31 8.53 -6.97
C ALA A 473 5.04 9.30 -7.35
N ILE A 474 3.92 9.00 -6.69
CA ILE A 474 2.67 9.74 -6.88
C ILE A 474 2.74 11.15 -6.29
N SER A 475 3.33 11.32 -5.10
CA SER A 475 3.40 12.62 -4.42
C SER A 475 4.76 12.96 -3.80
N ARG A 476 5.59 11.97 -3.47
CA ARG A 476 6.98 12.17 -3.04
C ARG A 476 7.80 12.93 -4.09
N LYS A 477 8.88 13.59 -3.66
CA LYS A 477 9.83 14.26 -4.58
C LYS A 477 10.43 13.20 -5.52
N PRO A 478 10.26 13.32 -6.85
CA PRO A 478 10.74 12.32 -7.79
C PRO A 478 12.28 12.29 -7.83
N ALA A 479 12.84 11.17 -8.27
CA ALA A 479 14.27 11.05 -8.53
C ALA A 479 14.70 12.16 -9.51
N PRO A 480 15.82 12.86 -9.28
CA PRO A 480 16.29 13.93 -10.15
C PRO A 480 16.43 13.47 -11.61
N ALA A 481 16.23 14.39 -12.56
CA ALA A 481 16.34 14.08 -13.99
C ALA A 481 17.70 13.43 -14.36
N ALA A 482 18.78 13.87 -13.72
CA ALA A 482 20.13 13.35 -13.89
C ALA A 482 20.28 11.85 -13.51
N SER A 483 19.41 11.33 -12.64
CA SER A 483 19.45 9.92 -12.20
C SER A 483 19.08 8.93 -13.31
N LEU A 484 18.57 9.39 -14.46
CA LEU A 484 18.25 8.54 -15.61
C LEU A 484 19.44 7.69 -16.10
N ILE A 485 20.67 8.19 -15.94
CA ILE A 485 21.91 7.48 -16.29
C ILE A 485 22.14 6.27 -15.37
N GLY A 486 21.64 6.32 -14.13
CA GLY A 486 21.75 5.24 -13.16
C GLY A 486 20.72 4.12 -13.37
N ILE A 487 19.60 4.39 -14.05
CA ILE A 487 18.59 3.38 -14.35
C ILE A 487 19.19 2.40 -15.38
N SER A 488 19.12 1.10 -15.10
CA SER A 488 19.68 0.06 -15.95
C SER A 488 19.16 0.16 -17.40
N SER A 489 20.03 -0.02 -18.38
CA SER A 489 19.61 -0.19 -19.78
C SER A 489 19.06 -1.59 -20.07
N GLY A 490 19.14 -2.50 -19.09
CA GLY A 490 18.99 -3.93 -19.28
C GLY A 490 20.34 -4.62 -19.51
N GLY A 491 20.30 -5.93 -19.69
CA GLY A 491 21.46 -6.80 -19.83
C GLY A 491 21.22 -8.17 -19.21
N ALA A 492 22.28 -8.97 -19.10
CA ALA A 492 22.20 -10.23 -18.36
C ALA A 492 21.92 -9.94 -16.88
N LEU A 493 20.90 -10.57 -16.31
CA LEU A 493 20.51 -10.35 -14.92
C LEU A 493 21.44 -11.12 -13.99
N LYS A 494 22.21 -10.43 -13.13
CA LYS A 494 23.11 -11.08 -12.19
C LYS A 494 22.34 -11.97 -11.21
N GLY A 495 22.96 -13.10 -10.85
CA GLY A 495 22.33 -14.13 -10.02
C GLY A 495 21.32 -15.03 -10.75
N CYS A 496 20.88 -14.67 -11.96
CA CYS A 496 19.88 -15.41 -12.71
C CYS A 496 20.40 -15.91 -14.07
N LYS A 497 20.80 -17.19 -14.13
CA LYS A 497 21.39 -17.75 -15.35
C LYS A 497 20.39 -17.80 -16.50
N GLY A 498 20.72 -17.14 -17.61
CA GLY A 498 19.97 -17.21 -18.86
C GLY A 498 18.86 -16.19 -19.00
N ILE A 499 18.65 -15.33 -18.00
CA ILE A 499 17.70 -14.21 -18.05
C ILE A 499 18.40 -12.95 -18.53
N VAL A 500 17.79 -12.26 -19.49
CA VAL A 500 18.25 -10.98 -20.06
C VAL A 500 17.10 -9.99 -20.01
N SER A 501 17.36 -8.77 -19.54
CA SER A 501 16.41 -7.66 -19.53
C SER A 501 16.71 -6.64 -20.62
N GLU A 502 15.66 -5.98 -21.10
CA GLU A 502 15.73 -4.83 -22.01
C GLU A 502 14.86 -3.71 -21.46
N ARG A 503 15.43 -2.51 -21.31
CA ARG A 503 14.65 -1.33 -20.91
C ARG A 503 13.85 -0.80 -22.10
N LEU A 504 12.53 -0.83 -21.97
CA LEU A 504 11.59 -0.26 -22.95
C LEU A 504 11.31 1.22 -22.70
N PHE A 505 11.35 1.65 -21.44
CA PHE A 505 11.06 3.03 -21.05
C PHE A 505 11.68 3.38 -19.69
N ALA A 506 12.00 4.65 -19.49
CA ALA A 506 12.28 5.23 -18.18
C ALA A 506 11.92 6.72 -18.15
N LEU A 507 11.55 7.20 -16.97
CA LEU A 507 11.16 8.59 -16.70
C LEU A 507 11.60 8.97 -15.28
N THR A 508 12.39 10.03 -15.17
CA THR A 508 12.80 10.66 -13.91
C THR A 508 12.36 12.12 -13.90
N GLY A 509 12.44 12.79 -12.75
CA GLY A 509 12.12 14.22 -12.60
C GLY A 509 10.63 14.56 -12.54
N HIS A 510 9.75 13.57 -12.71
CA HIS A 510 8.31 13.77 -12.70
C HIS A 510 7.62 12.81 -11.72
N LYS A 511 6.64 13.35 -10.99
CA LYS A 511 5.65 12.52 -10.29
C LYS A 511 4.84 11.73 -11.30
N ASN A 512 4.53 10.49 -11.01
CA ASN A 512 3.88 9.61 -11.97
C ASN A 512 3.00 8.57 -11.29
N PHE A 513 2.18 7.93 -12.12
CA PHE A 513 1.37 6.76 -11.80
C PHE A 513 1.14 6.00 -13.11
N SER A 514 0.58 4.81 -13.03
CA SER A 514 0.29 4.00 -14.21
C SER A 514 -1.16 3.53 -14.25
N LEU A 515 -1.71 3.39 -15.45
CA LEU A 515 -2.89 2.58 -15.70
C LEU A 515 -2.50 1.35 -16.49
N LEU A 516 -3.05 0.20 -16.12
CA LEU A 516 -2.91 -1.04 -16.85
C LEU A 516 -4.25 -1.41 -17.46
N HIS A 517 -4.20 -1.93 -18.68
CA HIS A 517 -5.37 -2.31 -19.44
C HIS A 517 -5.17 -3.70 -20.03
N VAL A 518 -6.06 -4.63 -19.66
CA VAL A 518 -6.14 -6.00 -20.19
C VAL A 518 -7.45 -6.11 -20.96
N PHE A 519 -7.40 -6.43 -22.24
CA PHE A 519 -8.60 -6.49 -23.08
C PHE A 519 -8.42 -7.45 -24.26
N GLU A 520 -9.52 -7.93 -24.82
CA GLU A 520 -9.50 -8.62 -26.11
C GLU A 520 -9.65 -7.60 -27.24
N ASP A 521 -8.75 -7.62 -28.22
CA ASP A 521 -8.88 -6.78 -29.41
C ASP A 521 -9.95 -7.31 -30.38
N ALA A 522 -10.18 -6.61 -31.50
CA ALA A 522 -11.18 -6.98 -32.50
C ALA A 522 -10.97 -8.37 -33.13
N SER A 523 -9.78 -8.96 -33.00
CA SER A 523 -9.48 -10.33 -33.46
C SER A 523 -9.76 -11.40 -32.39
N GLY A 524 -10.15 -10.99 -31.18
CA GLY A 524 -10.27 -11.86 -30.01
C GLY A 524 -8.92 -12.19 -29.37
N THR A 525 -7.85 -11.48 -29.72
CA THR A 525 -6.53 -11.68 -29.12
C THR A 525 -6.43 -10.84 -27.86
N LEU A 526 -6.06 -11.46 -26.74
CA LEU A 526 -5.81 -10.73 -25.49
C LEU A 526 -4.58 -9.81 -25.65
N GLN A 527 -4.80 -8.53 -25.39
CA GLN A 527 -3.79 -7.49 -25.30
C GLN A 527 -3.62 -7.09 -23.84
N THR A 528 -2.39 -6.71 -23.49
CA THR A 528 -2.11 -6.05 -22.22
C THR A 528 -1.20 -4.87 -22.48
N GLU A 529 -1.55 -3.72 -21.94
CA GLU A 529 -0.76 -2.51 -22.08
C GLU A 529 -0.72 -1.72 -20.78
N ALA A 530 0.36 -0.97 -20.59
CA ALA A 530 0.52 0.00 -19.53
C ALA A 530 0.59 1.40 -20.12
N GLN A 531 -0.08 2.34 -19.46
CA GLN A 531 -0.02 3.77 -19.72
C GLN A 531 0.62 4.43 -18.50
N ILE A 532 1.87 4.85 -18.65
CA ILE A 532 2.59 5.61 -17.63
C ILE A 532 2.20 7.08 -17.80
N CYS A 533 1.70 7.70 -16.74
CA CYS A 533 1.14 9.04 -16.75
C CYS A 533 1.91 9.98 -15.83
N TRP A 534 2.09 11.23 -16.24
CA TRP A 534 2.68 12.28 -15.40
C TRP A 534 2.08 13.66 -15.72
N PRO A 535 2.09 14.60 -14.77
CA PRO A 535 1.65 15.98 -15.03
C PRO A 535 2.48 16.64 -16.13
N GLY A 536 1.81 17.32 -17.06
CA GLY A 536 2.44 18.12 -18.11
C GLY A 536 2.89 19.51 -17.65
N GLU A 537 3.41 20.31 -18.59
CA GLU A 537 3.86 21.68 -18.32
C GLU A 537 2.68 22.64 -18.08
N ASN A 538 1.54 22.38 -18.73
CA ASN A 538 0.34 23.18 -18.55
C ASN A 538 -0.50 22.65 -17.37
N ALA A 539 -1.10 23.56 -16.61
CA ALA A 539 -1.95 23.18 -15.49
C ALA A 539 -3.12 22.29 -15.96
N GLY A 540 -3.25 21.10 -15.33
CA GLY A 540 -4.28 20.11 -15.66
C GLY A 540 -3.93 19.20 -16.85
N GLU A 541 -2.80 19.40 -17.52
CA GLU A 541 -2.35 18.50 -18.59
C GLU A 541 -1.82 17.19 -18.01
N THR A 542 -2.23 16.06 -18.59
CA THR A 542 -1.68 14.73 -18.28
C THR A 542 -0.94 14.21 -19.51
N ILE A 543 0.38 14.08 -19.43
CA ILE A 543 1.18 13.42 -20.45
C ILE A 543 1.17 11.92 -20.17
N SER A 544 1.17 11.11 -21.22
CA SER A 544 1.26 9.67 -21.05
C SER A 544 2.08 8.95 -22.11
N LYS A 545 2.70 7.84 -21.71
CA LYS A 545 3.40 6.89 -22.57
C LYS A 545 2.72 5.54 -22.48
N ARG A 546 2.23 5.04 -23.63
CA ARG A 546 1.66 3.71 -23.75
C ARG A 546 2.71 2.69 -24.19
N ILE A 547 2.73 1.53 -23.54
CA ILE A 547 3.61 0.40 -23.83
C ILE A 547 2.75 -0.87 -23.86
N ARG A 548 2.80 -1.59 -24.97
CA ARG A 548 2.11 -2.89 -25.10
C ARG A 548 3.05 -4.02 -24.72
N PHE A 549 2.56 -4.91 -23.87
CA PHE A 549 3.26 -6.15 -23.51
C PHE A 549 2.93 -7.20 -24.58
N LYS A 550 3.91 -7.48 -25.42
CA LYS A 550 3.81 -8.44 -26.52
C LYS A 550 4.04 -9.85 -25.98
#